data_AF-A0A5N6VME1-F1
#
_entry.id   AF-A0A5N6VME1-F1
#
_cell.length_a   1.000
_cell.length_b   1.000
_cell.length_c   1.000
_cell.angle_alpha   90.00
_cell.angle_beta   90.00
_cell.angle_gamma   90.00
#
_symmetry.space_group_name_H-M   'P 1'
#
loop_
_entity.id
_entity.type
_entity.pdbx_description
1 polymer ?
#
loop_
_entity_poly.entity_id
_entity_poly.type
_entity_poly.pdbx_seq_one_letter_code
_entity_poly.pdbx_strand_id
1 'polypeptide(L)'
;MAMTMGLHRNPRVFPGLAPFQAEMRSRVWTTILELVVHESIDSSSMPLMISPQDFDNHVPHNINDADLWPNAKEFPTPKPLQRFTESSIQLLMRKSLPIRMEAAKLINSSDLEQSHNAVLQIATDLQKACHDLAIYFQLHWPQYSGETDLHWKFLDMQIRRYILLLHRPYMLQAQQDPRFYLSRKICWESAMIIASYAESLQLPSQNLDDLSRLMVMSTGPFCGALHLDIITVLGLEVTSQLKETATGSSETGRLTVDPLAEMSKAQREPMIRILEHINDQMLQIVALGIARFKRYIFLSVVLCQIRALESGTRDIRPLMIKAVQESVKNCYMALQSSQSVSTPQGSIETLICTESPLGIDFDLMVSRKLPLLAERFLTLLGS
;
A
#
# COMPACT_ATOMS: atom_id res chain seq x y z
N MET A 1 -5.82 7.86 -25.73
CA MET A 1 -7.28 8.05 -25.87
C MET A 1 -7.80 9.27 -25.10
N ALA A 2 -7.49 9.43 -23.81
CA ALA A 2 -7.97 10.59 -23.04
C ALA A 2 -7.51 11.95 -23.60
N MET A 3 -6.22 12.07 -23.91
CA MET A 3 -5.67 13.29 -24.51
C MET A 3 -6.22 13.56 -25.91
N THR A 4 -6.43 12.53 -26.74
CA THR A 4 -7.03 12.69 -28.08
C THR A 4 -8.48 13.16 -28.01
N MET A 5 -9.22 12.82 -26.95
CA MET A 5 -10.56 13.36 -26.66
C MET A 5 -10.53 14.78 -26.05
N GLY A 6 -9.34 15.36 -25.85
CA GLY A 6 -9.14 16.70 -25.29
C GLY A 6 -9.37 16.82 -23.78
N LEU A 7 -9.40 15.72 -23.02
CA LEU A 7 -9.70 15.76 -21.58
C LEU A 7 -8.66 16.53 -20.76
N HIS A 8 -7.42 16.58 -21.25
CA HIS A 8 -6.31 17.34 -20.68
C HIS A 8 -6.44 18.86 -20.82
N ARG A 9 -7.38 19.35 -21.65
CA ARG A 9 -7.60 20.77 -21.90
C ARG A 9 -8.73 21.30 -21.04
N ASN A 10 -8.61 22.56 -20.62
CA ASN A 10 -9.61 23.24 -19.82
C ASN A 10 -10.96 23.22 -20.56
N PRO A 11 -12.06 22.73 -19.95
CA PRO A 11 -13.37 22.67 -20.59
C PRO A 11 -13.85 24.00 -21.20
N ARG A 12 -13.39 25.14 -20.69
CA ARG A 12 -13.73 26.48 -21.18
C ARG A 12 -13.29 26.74 -22.63
N VAL A 13 -12.33 25.99 -23.16
CA VAL A 13 -11.86 26.17 -24.55
C VAL A 13 -12.80 25.54 -25.58
N PHE A 14 -13.77 24.72 -25.15
CA PHE A 14 -14.71 24.04 -26.04
C PHE A 14 -16.04 24.79 -26.08
N PRO A 15 -16.35 25.53 -27.15
CA PRO A 15 -17.63 26.23 -27.27
C PRO A 15 -18.78 25.20 -27.36
N GLY A 16 -19.87 25.46 -26.65
CA GLY A 16 -21.07 24.61 -26.67
C GLY A 16 -21.04 23.40 -25.72
N LEU A 17 -20.00 23.25 -24.91
CA LEU A 17 -19.95 22.21 -23.89
C LEU A 17 -20.95 22.51 -22.75
N ALA A 18 -21.88 21.60 -22.50
CA ALA A 18 -22.84 21.75 -21.41
C ALA A 18 -22.12 21.68 -20.04
N PRO A 19 -22.60 22.39 -18.99
CA PRO A 19 -22.03 22.34 -17.65
C PRO A 19 -21.75 20.92 -17.12
N PHE A 20 -22.70 20.00 -17.33
CA PHE A 20 -22.54 18.59 -16.97
C PHE A 20 -21.31 17.96 -17.64
N GLN A 21 -21.18 18.13 -18.95
CA GLN A 21 -20.08 17.56 -19.72
C GLN A 21 -18.73 18.18 -19.33
N ALA A 22 -18.72 19.49 -19.08
CA ALA A 22 -17.53 20.21 -18.61
C ALA A 22 -17.03 19.65 -17.28
N GLU A 23 -17.93 19.47 -16.32
CA GLU A 23 -17.59 18.91 -15.02
C GLU A 23 -17.13 17.44 -15.12
N MET A 24 -17.87 16.61 -15.87
CA MET A 24 -17.50 15.20 -16.05
C MET A 24 -16.12 15.04 -16.69
N ARG A 25 -15.75 15.90 -17.64
CA ARG A 25 -14.40 15.91 -18.23
C ARG A 25 -13.33 16.23 -17.19
N SER A 26 -13.55 17.24 -16.35
CA SER A 26 -12.61 17.60 -15.26
C SER A 26 -12.42 16.46 -14.26
N ARG A 27 -13.51 15.80 -13.85
CA ARG A 27 -13.49 14.68 -12.90
C ARG A 27 -12.81 13.45 -13.47
N VAL A 28 -13.13 13.10 -14.72
CA VAL A 28 -12.49 11.98 -15.44
C VAL A 28 -11.01 12.27 -15.65
N TRP A 29 -10.64 13.48 -16.09
CA TRP A 29 -9.23 13.84 -16.26
C TRP A 29 -8.45 13.77 -14.94
N THR A 30 -9.02 14.30 -13.86
CA THR A 30 -8.41 14.21 -12.52
C THR A 30 -8.21 12.75 -12.10
N THR A 31 -9.20 11.89 -12.32
CA THR A 31 -9.08 10.45 -12.04
C THR A 31 -7.97 9.80 -12.87
N ILE A 32 -7.89 10.13 -14.17
CA ILE A 32 -6.84 9.61 -15.06
C ILE A 32 -5.46 10.03 -14.58
N LEU A 33 -5.29 11.28 -14.16
CA LEU A 33 -4.03 11.75 -13.58
C LEU A 33 -3.62 10.92 -12.35
N GLU A 34 -4.57 10.64 -11.45
CA GLU A 34 -4.30 9.79 -10.29
C GLU A 34 -3.87 8.39 -10.68
N LEU A 35 -4.59 7.75 -11.61
CA LEU A 35 -4.26 6.42 -12.10
C LEU A 35 -2.89 6.39 -12.79
N VAL A 36 -2.54 7.41 -13.59
CA VAL A 36 -1.25 7.45 -14.30
C VAL A 36 -0.07 7.57 -13.33
N VAL A 37 -0.16 8.47 -12.33
CA VAL A 37 0.91 8.61 -11.33
C VAL A 37 1.02 7.35 -10.49
N HIS A 38 -0.11 6.77 -10.13
CA HIS A 38 -0.19 5.53 -9.38
C HIS A 38 0.45 4.33 -10.11
N GLU A 39 0.12 4.12 -11.39
CA GLU A 39 0.73 3.05 -12.18
C GLU A 39 2.24 3.24 -12.35
N SER A 40 2.70 4.48 -12.44
CA SER A 40 4.15 4.77 -12.59
C SER A 40 4.98 4.35 -11.38
N ILE A 41 4.38 4.20 -10.18
CA ILE A 41 5.10 3.73 -8.98
C ILE A 41 4.86 2.26 -8.66
N ASP A 42 3.81 1.64 -9.20
CA ASP A 42 3.51 0.21 -9.00
C ASP A 42 4.22 -0.66 -10.03
N SER A 43 4.31 -0.18 -11.27
CA SER A 43 5.03 -0.83 -12.35
C SER A 43 6.47 -0.30 -12.40
N SER A 44 7.42 -1.03 -11.82
CA SER A 44 8.86 -0.68 -11.78
C SER A 44 9.56 -0.50 -13.15
N SER A 45 8.81 -0.64 -14.26
CA SER A 45 9.30 -0.51 -15.63
C SER A 45 8.61 0.60 -16.43
N MET A 46 7.65 1.33 -15.84
CA MET A 46 6.89 2.37 -16.53
C MET A 46 7.27 3.75 -15.99
N PRO A 47 8.08 4.54 -16.71
CA PRO A 47 8.34 5.92 -16.30
C PRO A 47 7.04 6.73 -16.34
N LEU A 48 6.98 7.80 -15.54
CA LEU A 48 5.85 8.72 -15.58
C LEU A 48 5.77 9.43 -16.94
N MET A 49 4.82 9.02 -17.77
CA MET A 49 4.67 9.47 -19.17
C MET A 49 4.00 10.85 -19.32
N ILE A 50 3.65 11.52 -18.21
CA ILE A 50 2.97 12.82 -18.22
C ILE A 50 3.68 13.82 -17.32
N SER A 51 3.88 15.03 -17.84
CA SER A 51 4.43 16.19 -17.16
C SER A 51 3.31 17.18 -16.80
N PRO A 52 3.46 17.99 -15.74
CA PRO A 52 2.53 19.07 -15.44
C PRO A 52 2.32 20.09 -16.58
N GLN A 53 3.23 20.12 -17.55
CA GLN A 53 3.16 21.00 -18.73
C GLN A 53 2.26 20.44 -19.85
N ASP A 54 1.90 19.15 -19.79
CA ASP A 54 1.15 18.47 -20.86
C ASP A 54 -0.36 18.67 -20.75
N PHE A 55 -0.84 19.34 -19.71
CA PHE A 55 -2.27 19.53 -19.45
C PHE A 55 -2.57 20.85 -18.73
N ASP A 56 -3.78 21.36 -18.94
CA ASP A 56 -4.22 22.60 -18.31
C ASP A 56 -4.58 22.34 -16.85
N ASN A 57 -4.25 23.28 -15.96
CA ASN A 57 -4.52 23.17 -14.52
C ASN A 57 -6.00 23.45 -14.17
N HIS A 58 -6.90 22.68 -14.76
CA HIS A 58 -8.32 22.67 -14.42
C HIS A 58 -8.60 21.54 -13.41
N VAL A 59 -9.53 21.81 -12.50
CA VAL A 59 -9.93 20.89 -11.42
C VAL A 59 -11.45 20.78 -11.37
N PRO A 60 -12.01 19.69 -10.80
CA PRO A 60 -13.45 19.56 -10.59
C PRO A 60 -13.99 20.69 -9.72
N HIS A 61 -15.30 20.98 -9.81
CA HIS A 61 -15.94 21.86 -8.84
C HIS A 61 -16.36 21.07 -7.60
N ASN A 62 -16.35 21.72 -6.43
CA ASN A 62 -16.83 21.09 -5.20
C ASN A 62 -18.36 21.11 -5.14
N ILE A 63 -19.00 20.18 -5.83
CA ILE A 63 -20.46 20.08 -5.98
C ILE A 63 -20.91 18.64 -5.71
N ASN A 64 -22.15 18.45 -5.24
CA ASN A 64 -22.67 17.10 -5.08
C ASN A 64 -23.06 16.52 -6.44
N ASP A 65 -23.08 15.20 -6.52
CA ASP A 65 -23.54 14.49 -7.73
C ASP A 65 -25.02 14.73 -7.99
N ALA A 66 -25.83 14.83 -6.94
CA ALA A 66 -27.25 15.18 -7.02
C ALA A 66 -27.53 16.62 -7.48
N ASP A 67 -26.51 17.48 -7.56
CA ASP A 67 -26.65 18.84 -8.11
C ASP A 67 -26.25 18.88 -9.61
N LEU A 68 -25.74 17.76 -10.14
CA LEU A 68 -25.15 17.65 -11.47
C LEU A 68 -26.03 16.81 -12.41
N TRP A 69 -26.69 17.46 -13.37
CA TRP A 69 -27.66 16.81 -14.27
C TRP A 69 -27.36 17.06 -15.75
N PRO A 70 -27.51 16.07 -16.66
CA PRO A 70 -27.14 16.20 -18.07
C PRO A 70 -27.75 17.41 -18.82
N ASN A 71 -28.96 17.82 -18.44
CA ASN A 71 -29.70 18.89 -19.09
C ASN A 71 -29.55 20.26 -18.40
N ALA A 72 -28.67 20.38 -17.41
CA ALA A 72 -28.41 21.65 -16.73
C ALA A 72 -27.85 22.68 -17.72
N LYS A 73 -28.46 23.87 -17.77
CA LYS A 73 -28.02 24.98 -18.64
C LYS A 73 -26.96 25.86 -17.98
N GLU A 74 -26.91 25.84 -16.66
CA GLU A 74 -25.98 26.63 -15.84
C GLU A 74 -25.23 25.71 -14.89
N PHE A 75 -24.02 26.11 -14.48
CA PHE A 75 -23.28 25.38 -13.46
C PHE A 75 -23.96 25.54 -12.09
N PRO A 76 -24.09 24.46 -11.30
CA PRO A 76 -24.45 24.62 -9.90
C PRO A 76 -23.36 25.41 -9.17
N THR A 77 -23.76 26.23 -8.22
CA THR A 77 -22.82 27.03 -7.43
C THR A 77 -21.89 26.10 -6.64
N PRO A 78 -20.56 26.17 -6.86
CA PRO A 78 -19.61 25.36 -6.10
C PRO A 78 -19.69 25.67 -4.61
N LYS A 79 -19.68 24.63 -3.78
CA LYS A 79 -19.66 24.76 -2.33
C LYS A 79 -18.26 25.17 -1.86
N PRO A 80 -18.13 25.86 -0.72
CA PRO A 80 -16.83 26.09 -0.10
C PRO A 80 -16.07 24.77 0.08
N LEU A 81 -14.74 24.77 -0.10
CA LEU A 81 -13.94 23.54 -0.02
C LEU A 81 -14.11 22.81 1.32
N GLN A 82 -14.34 23.56 2.40
CA GLN A 82 -14.58 23.02 3.75
C GLN A 82 -15.86 22.19 3.85
N ARG A 83 -16.81 22.32 2.92
CA ARG A 83 -18.00 21.49 2.88
C ARG A 83 -17.75 20.25 2.03
N PHE A 84 -17.86 19.08 2.67
CA PHE A 84 -17.74 17.81 1.99
C PHE A 84 -18.80 17.65 0.88
N THR A 85 -18.35 17.12 -0.25
CA THR A 85 -19.12 16.65 -1.41
C THR A 85 -18.44 15.41 -1.98
N GLU A 86 -19.10 14.69 -2.88
CA GLU A 86 -18.54 13.53 -3.57
C GLU A 86 -17.27 13.88 -4.40
N SER A 87 -17.06 15.16 -4.75
CA SER A 87 -15.85 15.63 -5.45
C SER A 87 -14.69 16.01 -4.52
N SER A 88 -14.92 16.10 -3.21
CA SER A 88 -13.94 16.64 -2.27
C SER A 88 -12.65 15.81 -2.21
N ILE A 89 -12.73 14.49 -2.37
CA ILE A 89 -11.57 13.59 -2.34
C ILE A 89 -10.67 13.80 -3.56
N GLN A 90 -11.25 13.94 -4.77
CA GLN A 90 -10.50 14.27 -5.98
C GLN A 90 -9.79 15.62 -5.84
N LEU A 91 -10.50 16.61 -5.29
CA LEU A 91 -9.95 17.94 -5.03
C LEU A 91 -8.77 17.92 -4.06
N LEU A 92 -8.86 17.11 -2.99
CA LEU A 92 -7.76 16.97 -2.03
C LEU A 92 -6.55 16.24 -2.63
N MET A 93 -6.76 15.13 -3.33
CA MET A 93 -5.66 14.43 -4.02
C MET A 93 -4.95 15.32 -5.02
N ARG A 94 -5.71 16.16 -5.72
CA ARG A 94 -5.17 17.08 -6.71
C ARG A 94 -4.15 18.06 -6.12
N LYS A 95 -4.26 18.44 -4.84
CA LYS A 95 -3.33 19.33 -4.15
C LYS A 95 -1.94 18.74 -4.01
N SER A 96 -1.82 17.44 -3.70
CA SER A 96 -0.53 16.76 -3.55
C SER A 96 0.02 16.17 -4.85
N LEU A 97 -0.77 16.18 -5.94
CA LEU A 97 -0.37 15.58 -7.22
C LEU A 97 0.98 16.09 -7.75
N PRO A 98 1.29 17.41 -7.80
CA PRO A 98 2.56 17.86 -8.35
C PRO A 98 3.78 17.26 -7.63
N ILE A 99 3.75 17.25 -6.29
CA ILE A 99 4.80 16.68 -5.45
C ILE A 99 4.90 15.16 -5.68
N ARG A 100 3.75 14.47 -5.80
CA ARG A 100 3.72 13.02 -6.11
C ARG A 100 4.24 12.69 -7.50
N MET A 101 4.03 13.56 -8.49
CA MET A 101 4.60 13.41 -9.83
C MET A 101 6.13 13.55 -9.81
N GLU A 102 6.65 14.49 -9.03
CA GLU A 102 8.11 14.63 -8.84
C GLU A 102 8.70 13.44 -8.08
N ALA A 103 8.02 12.98 -7.02
CA ALA A 103 8.39 11.76 -6.30
C ALA A 103 8.44 10.55 -7.24
N ALA A 104 7.42 10.36 -8.08
CA ALA A 104 7.36 9.26 -9.05
C ALA A 104 8.51 9.31 -10.07
N LYS A 105 8.93 10.52 -10.50
CA LYS A 105 10.10 10.67 -11.37
C LYS A 105 11.39 10.25 -10.67
N LEU A 106 11.58 10.63 -9.40
CA LEU A 106 12.76 10.23 -8.62
C LEU A 106 12.76 8.73 -8.33
N ILE A 107 11.63 8.14 -7.95
CA ILE A 107 11.49 6.69 -7.70
C ILE A 107 11.90 5.88 -8.93
N ASN A 108 11.55 6.36 -10.12
CA ASN A 108 11.87 5.71 -11.39
C ASN A 108 13.24 6.10 -11.97
N SER A 109 14.00 6.96 -11.31
CA SER A 109 15.32 7.39 -11.77
C SER A 109 16.39 6.35 -11.42
N SER A 110 17.37 6.15 -12.30
CA SER A 110 18.47 5.19 -12.10
C SER A 110 19.67 5.78 -11.35
N ASP A 111 19.67 7.08 -11.05
CA ASP A 111 20.80 7.78 -10.41
C ASP A 111 20.50 8.01 -8.91
N LEU A 112 21.10 7.15 -8.07
CA LEU A 112 20.88 7.16 -6.63
C LEU A 112 21.74 8.19 -5.88
N GLU A 113 22.90 8.57 -6.41
CA GLU A 113 23.87 9.40 -5.66
C GLU A 113 23.54 10.89 -5.74
N GLN A 114 23.06 11.39 -6.88
CA GLN A 114 22.67 12.80 -7.03
C GLN A 114 21.29 13.10 -6.41
N SER A 115 20.57 12.07 -5.95
CA SER A 115 19.14 12.13 -5.64
C SER A 115 18.82 12.25 -4.13
N HIS A 116 19.75 11.96 -3.21
CA HIS A 116 19.41 11.86 -1.77
C HIS A 116 18.88 13.15 -1.15
N ASN A 117 19.48 14.31 -1.44
CA ASN A 117 18.97 15.60 -0.97
C ASN A 117 17.60 15.94 -1.56
N ALA A 118 17.37 15.62 -2.84
CA ALA A 118 16.08 15.82 -3.49
C ALA A 118 15.01 14.90 -2.88
N VAL A 119 15.36 13.64 -2.59
CA VAL A 119 14.53 12.66 -1.89
C VAL A 119 14.12 13.18 -0.52
N LEU A 120 15.06 13.72 0.27
CA LEU A 120 14.76 14.31 1.59
C LEU A 120 13.79 15.50 1.49
N GLN A 121 14.00 16.39 0.52
CA GLN A 121 13.13 17.54 0.31
C GLN A 121 11.72 17.10 -0.08
N ILE A 122 11.57 16.25 -1.10
CA ILE A 122 10.26 15.77 -1.55
C ILE A 122 9.56 14.97 -0.45
N ALA A 123 10.28 14.13 0.29
CA ALA A 123 9.71 13.40 1.41
C ALA A 123 9.19 14.34 2.51
N THR A 124 9.92 15.42 2.81
CA THR A 124 9.49 16.46 3.76
C THR A 124 8.20 17.12 3.30
N ASP A 125 8.10 17.47 2.01
CA ASP A 125 6.90 18.08 1.43
C ASP A 125 5.70 17.11 1.44
N LEU A 126 5.92 15.81 1.21
CA LEU A 126 4.90 14.77 1.33
C LEU A 126 4.47 14.55 2.78
N GLN A 127 5.39 14.55 3.74
CA GLN A 127 5.08 14.45 5.18
C GLN A 127 4.23 15.65 5.63
N LYS A 128 4.58 16.86 5.17
CA LYS A 128 3.78 18.06 5.39
C LYS A 128 2.39 17.89 4.78
N ALA A 129 2.28 17.36 3.57
CA ALA A 129 0.98 17.11 2.94
C ALA A 129 0.12 16.12 3.75
N CYS A 130 0.69 15.05 4.31
CA CYS A 130 -0.03 14.17 5.23
C CYS A 130 -0.51 14.91 6.49
N HIS A 131 0.35 15.74 7.09
CA HIS A 131 0.00 16.51 8.29
C HIS A 131 -1.11 17.54 8.04
N ASP A 132 -0.98 18.33 6.96
CA ASP A 132 -1.99 19.30 6.54
C ASP A 132 -3.33 18.62 6.27
N LEU A 133 -3.29 17.44 5.63
CA LEU A 133 -4.47 16.64 5.37
C LEU A 133 -5.12 16.15 6.69
N ALA A 134 -4.33 15.74 7.69
CA ALA A 134 -4.85 15.31 8.99
C ALA A 134 -5.60 16.45 9.69
N ILE A 135 -4.97 17.63 9.75
CA ILE A 135 -5.56 18.83 10.32
C ILE A 135 -6.83 19.21 9.56
N TYR A 136 -6.80 19.14 8.23
CA TYR A 136 -7.93 19.50 7.39
C TYR A 136 -9.16 18.63 7.69
N PHE A 137 -8.99 17.32 7.79
CA PHE A 137 -10.08 16.39 8.14
C PHE A 137 -10.60 16.67 9.56
N GLN A 138 -9.71 16.82 10.55
CA GLN A 138 -10.12 17.09 11.92
C GLN A 138 -10.88 18.41 12.07
N LEU A 139 -10.46 19.46 11.35
CA LEU A 139 -11.05 20.80 11.49
C LEU A 139 -12.37 20.95 10.72
N HIS A 140 -12.45 20.39 9.52
CA HIS A 140 -13.58 20.65 8.62
C HIS A 140 -14.55 19.48 8.52
N TRP A 141 -14.07 18.26 8.71
CA TRP A 141 -14.79 17.01 8.49
C TRP A 141 -14.66 16.04 9.68
N PRO A 142 -14.91 16.49 10.93
CA PRO A 142 -14.69 15.67 12.12
C PRO A 142 -15.53 14.39 12.15
N GLN A 143 -16.70 14.40 11.50
CA GLN A 143 -17.53 13.20 11.33
C GLN A 143 -16.89 12.13 10.43
N TYR A 144 -15.87 12.51 9.66
CA TYR A 144 -15.07 11.66 8.78
C TYR A 144 -13.62 11.55 9.30
N SER A 145 -13.35 11.75 10.60
CA SER A 145 -11.98 11.64 11.15
C SER A 145 -11.83 10.58 12.24
N GLY A 146 -12.71 9.57 12.23
CA GLY A 146 -12.76 8.48 13.23
C GLY A 146 -11.99 7.22 12.85
N GLU A 147 -12.07 6.20 13.71
CA GLU A 147 -11.37 4.92 13.54
C GLU A 147 -11.82 4.11 12.31
N THR A 148 -12.99 4.39 11.76
CA THR A 148 -13.56 3.70 10.59
C THR A 148 -13.60 4.56 9.33
N ASP A 149 -12.97 5.75 9.31
CA ASP A 149 -13.03 6.62 8.13
C ASP A 149 -12.15 6.12 6.99
N LEU A 150 -12.80 5.80 5.87
CA LEU A 150 -12.15 5.39 4.63
C LEU A 150 -11.35 6.52 4.01
N HIS A 151 -11.92 7.73 3.91
CA HIS A 151 -11.39 8.76 3.02
C HIS A 151 -10.06 9.33 3.49
N TRP A 152 -9.97 9.76 4.75
CA TRP A 152 -8.74 10.25 5.36
C TRP A 152 -7.63 9.20 5.27
N LYS A 153 -7.91 7.99 5.77
CA LYS A 153 -6.94 6.90 5.82
C LYS A 153 -6.49 6.50 4.41
N PHE A 154 -7.41 6.44 3.45
CA PHE A 154 -7.08 6.19 2.04
C PHE A 154 -6.07 7.21 1.51
N LEU A 155 -6.37 8.50 1.66
CA LEU A 155 -5.53 9.59 1.17
C LEU A 155 -4.15 9.60 1.86
N ASP A 156 -4.13 9.41 3.17
CA ASP A 156 -2.90 9.33 3.96
C ASP A 156 -2.02 8.15 3.51
N MET A 157 -2.61 6.95 3.34
CA MET A 157 -1.89 5.79 2.79
C MET A 157 -1.33 6.06 1.40
N GLN A 158 -2.12 6.69 0.51
CA GLN A 158 -1.67 6.98 -0.84
C GLN A 158 -0.44 7.89 -0.84
N ILE A 159 -0.41 8.93 0.00
CA ILE A 159 0.74 9.86 0.08
C ILE A 159 1.95 9.19 0.77
N ARG A 160 1.75 8.51 1.91
CA ARG A 160 2.83 7.85 2.65
C ARG A 160 3.55 6.78 1.86
N ARG A 161 2.86 6.12 0.93
CA ARG A 161 3.50 5.15 0.04
C ARG A 161 4.60 5.78 -0.82
N TYR A 162 4.46 7.03 -1.28
CA TYR A 162 5.54 7.72 -2.01
C TYR A 162 6.75 7.97 -1.11
N ILE A 163 6.51 8.38 0.15
CA ILE A 163 7.58 8.58 1.15
C ILE A 163 8.38 7.29 1.34
N LEU A 164 7.66 6.18 1.53
CA LEU A 164 8.26 4.85 1.68
C LEU A 164 9.09 4.47 0.46
N LEU A 165 8.54 4.57 -0.75
CA LEU A 165 9.22 4.17 -1.98
C LEU A 165 10.45 5.04 -2.29
N LEU A 166 10.38 6.34 -1.99
CA LEU A 166 11.51 7.27 -2.10
C LEU A 166 12.68 6.87 -1.19
N HIS A 167 12.40 6.44 0.05
CA HIS A 167 13.43 6.09 1.01
C HIS A 167 13.90 4.63 0.97
N ARG A 168 13.15 3.73 0.33
CA ARG A 168 13.48 2.30 0.26
C ARG A 168 14.91 1.99 -0.23
N PRO A 169 15.45 2.59 -1.30
CA PRO A 169 16.83 2.33 -1.72
C PRO A 169 17.86 2.70 -0.64
N TYR A 170 17.65 3.83 0.03
CA TYR A 170 18.53 4.32 1.09
C TYR A 170 18.39 3.53 2.39
N MET A 171 17.20 2.99 2.70
CA MET A 171 17.02 2.03 3.79
C MET A 171 17.91 0.80 3.60
N LEU A 172 18.01 0.27 2.37
CA LEU A 172 18.89 -0.86 2.06
C LEU A 172 20.37 -0.45 2.19
N GLN A 173 20.75 0.74 1.72
CA GLN A 173 22.11 1.26 1.87
C GLN A 173 22.49 1.51 3.34
N ALA A 174 21.52 1.82 4.22
CA ALA A 174 21.77 2.06 5.64
C ALA A 174 22.38 0.86 6.37
N GLN A 175 22.28 -0.35 5.83
CA GLN A 175 22.94 -1.55 6.37
C GLN A 175 24.47 -1.49 6.23
N GLN A 176 24.98 -0.73 5.27
CA GLN A 176 26.41 -0.60 4.97
C GLN A 176 26.93 0.81 5.29
N ASP A 177 26.05 1.81 5.28
CA ASP A 177 26.41 3.21 5.45
C ASP A 177 25.48 3.94 6.44
N PRO A 178 25.99 4.27 7.65
CA PRO A 178 25.24 4.99 8.68
C PRO A 178 24.60 6.32 8.25
N ARG A 179 25.08 6.96 7.18
CA ARG A 179 24.53 8.23 6.70
C ARG A 179 23.05 8.14 6.32
N PHE A 180 22.58 6.94 5.97
CA PHE A 180 21.20 6.71 5.55
C PHE A 180 20.24 6.29 6.69
N TYR A 181 20.66 6.33 7.95
CA TYR A 181 19.79 5.98 9.09
C TYR A 181 18.50 6.81 9.17
N LEU A 182 18.55 8.10 8.82
CA LEU A 182 17.34 8.93 8.76
C LEU A 182 16.36 8.41 7.72
N SER A 183 16.83 8.02 6.54
CA SER A 183 15.98 7.45 5.48
C SER A 183 15.41 6.10 5.88
N ARG A 184 16.21 5.24 6.53
CA ARG A 184 15.71 3.99 7.13
C ARG A 184 14.58 4.25 8.12
N LYS A 185 14.76 5.22 9.03
CA LYS A 185 13.75 5.62 10.02
C LYS A 185 12.44 6.08 9.37
N ILE A 186 12.51 7.06 8.46
CA ILE A 186 11.34 7.61 7.77
C ILE A 186 10.60 6.52 6.99
N CYS A 187 11.33 5.58 6.38
CA CYS A 187 10.78 4.48 5.60
C CYS A 187 9.90 3.56 6.45
N TRP A 188 10.43 3.03 7.56
CA TRP A 188 9.67 2.11 8.40
C TRP A 188 8.56 2.82 9.18
N GLU A 189 8.75 4.07 9.61
CA GLU A 189 7.68 4.85 10.26
C GLU A 189 6.48 5.05 9.32
N SER A 190 6.74 5.34 8.04
CA SER A 190 5.71 5.44 7.01
C SER A 190 5.00 4.09 6.80
N ALA A 191 5.74 2.99 6.77
CA ALA A 191 5.19 1.65 6.67
C ALA A 191 4.34 1.27 7.89
N MET A 192 4.77 1.62 9.10
CA MET A 192 4.03 1.35 10.33
C MET A 192 2.71 2.10 10.42
N ILE A 193 2.66 3.36 9.97
CA ILE A 193 1.40 4.12 9.94
C ILE A 193 0.43 3.52 8.93
N ILE A 194 0.91 3.08 7.76
CA ILE A 194 0.04 2.39 6.79
C ILE A 194 -0.43 1.05 7.38
N ALA A 195 0.46 0.30 8.04
CA ALA A 195 0.16 -1.01 8.61
C ALA A 195 -0.86 -0.93 9.76
N SER A 196 -0.83 0.13 10.59
CA SER A 196 -1.78 0.28 11.71
C SER A 196 -3.22 0.41 11.24
N TYR A 197 -3.46 0.80 9.98
CA TYR A 197 -4.81 0.77 9.41
C TYR A 197 -5.38 -0.64 9.20
N ALA A 198 -4.55 -1.69 9.25
CA ALA A 198 -5.04 -3.07 9.30
C ALA A 198 -5.56 -3.48 10.69
N GLU A 199 -5.33 -2.72 11.76
CA GLU A 199 -5.77 -3.11 13.11
C GLU A 199 -7.30 -3.26 13.22
N SER A 200 -8.06 -2.48 12.44
CA SER A 200 -9.52 -2.59 12.37
C SER A 200 -9.99 -3.76 11.49
N LEU A 201 -9.12 -4.32 10.65
CA LEU A 201 -9.46 -5.46 9.81
C LEU A 201 -9.49 -6.73 10.65
N GLN A 202 -10.70 -7.23 10.92
CA GLN A 202 -10.94 -8.43 11.71
C GLN A 202 -11.80 -9.41 10.92
N LEU A 203 -11.17 -10.43 10.35
CA LEU A 203 -11.81 -11.54 9.66
C LEU A 203 -11.71 -12.83 10.51
N PRO A 204 -12.72 -13.71 10.43
CA PRO A 204 -13.98 -13.54 9.70
C PRO A 204 -14.93 -12.57 10.43
N SER A 205 -15.52 -11.62 9.72
CA SER A 205 -16.56 -10.72 10.24
C SER A 205 -17.64 -10.49 9.20
N GLN A 206 -18.90 -10.37 9.65
CA GLN A 206 -20.04 -10.02 8.80
C GLN A 206 -20.09 -8.51 8.52
N ASN A 207 -19.54 -7.70 9.42
CA ASN A 207 -19.59 -6.25 9.38
C ASN A 207 -18.18 -5.68 9.28
N LEU A 208 -17.69 -5.52 8.05
CA LEU A 208 -16.47 -4.78 7.77
C LEU A 208 -16.80 -3.31 7.51
N ASP A 209 -15.95 -2.42 8.04
CA ASP A 209 -15.93 -1.01 7.64
C ASP A 209 -15.45 -0.86 6.19
N ASP A 210 -15.69 0.30 5.60
CA ASP A 210 -15.42 0.54 4.18
C ASP A 210 -13.93 0.45 3.82
N LEU A 211 -13.04 0.83 4.73
CA LEU A 211 -11.60 0.68 4.52
C LEU A 211 -11.17 -0.79 4.54
N SER A 212 -11.67 -1.56 5.50
CA SER A 212 -11.46 -3.01 5.55
C SER A 212 -11.98 -3.69 4.28
N ARG A 213 -13.17 -3.32 3.80
CA ARG A 213 -13.72 -3.80 2.52
C ARG A 213 -12.81 -3.45 1.35
N LEU A 214 -12.35 -2.20 1.27
CA LEU A 214 -11.42 -1.78 0.23
C LEU A 214 -10.14 -2.62 0.27
N MET A 215 -9.51 -2.81 1.43
CA MET A 215 -8.29 -3.59 1.56
C MET A 215 -8.46 -5.06 1.13
N VAL A 216 -9.60 -5.68 1.48
CA VAL A 216 -9.94 -7.07 1.16
C VAL A 216 -10.29 -7.26 -0.31
N MET A 217 -10.96 -6.30 -0.94
CA MET A 217 -11.49 -6.44 -2.31
C MET A 217 -10.55 -5.90 -3.39
N SER A 218 -9.69 -4.93 -3.07
CA SER A 218 -8.87 -4.25 -4.07
C SER A 218 -7.50 -4.91 -4.30
N THR A 219 -6.97 -4.75 -5.51
CA THR A 219 -5.62 -5.20 -5.89
C THR A 219 -4.63 -4.03 -5.93
N GLY A 220 -3.35 -4.35 -6.09
CA GLY A 220 -2.31 -3.32 -6.14
C GLY A 220 -2.23 -2.49 -4.85
N PRO A 221 -1.68 -1.27 -4.89
CA PRO A 221 -1.70 -0.23 -3.86
C PRO A 221 -2.99 0.00 -3.08
N PHE A 222 -4.15 -0.20 -3.68
CA PHE A 222 -5.42 0.03 -2.98
C PHE A 222 -5.66 -0.94 -1.82
N CYS A 223 -4.93 -2.07 -1.79
CA CYS A 223 -4.98 -2.99 -0.66
C CYS A 223 -4.31 -2.46 0.62
N GLY A 224 -3.73 -1.25 0.58
CA GLY A 224 -3.23 -0.52 1.74
C GLY A 224 -2.17 -1.30 2.52
N ALA A 225 -2.45 -1.53 3.81
CA ALA A 225 -1.61 -2.29 4.73
C ALA A 225 -1.26 -3.71 4.24
N LEU A 226 -2.10 -4.32 3.40
CA LEU A 226 -1.89 -5.67 2.86
C LEU A 226 -0.96 -5.69 1.63
N HIS A 227 -0.33 -4.56 1.30
CA HIS A 227 0.59 -4.44 0.17
C HIS A 227 1.97 -5.02 0.49
N LEU A 228 2.62 -5.59 -0.54
CA LEU A 228 3.93 -6.24 -0.38
C LEU A 228 5.02 -5.25 0.07
N ASP A 229 4.95 -3.99 -0.35
CA ASP A 229 5.92 -2.97 0.06
C ASP A 229 5.91 -2.73 1.58
N ILE A 230 4.73 -2.72 2.19
CA ILE A 230 4.58 -2.53 3.64
C ILE A 230 5.17 -3.71 4.38
N ILE A 231 4.76 -4.92 3.99
CA ILE A 231 5.25 -6.18 4.56
C ILE A 231 6.79 -6.28 4.43
N THR A 232 7.32 -5.92 3.26
CA THR A 232 8.76 -6.01 2.99
C THR A 232 9.55 -5.03 3.82
N VAL A 233 9.12 -3.76 3.91
CA VAL A 233 9.83 -2.74 4.70
C VAL A 233 9.85 -3.11 6.18
N LEU A 234 8.70 -3.49 6.75
CA LEU A 234 8.64 -3.88 8.16
C LEU A 234 9.44 -5.17 8.44
N GLY A 235 9.32 -6.17 7.56
CA GLY A 235 10.09 -7.41 7.69
C GLY A 235 11.60 -7.20 7.62
N LEU A 236 12.05 -6.33 6.70
CA LEU A 236 13.47 -5.96 6.58
C LEU A 236 13.96 -5.17 7.79
N GLU A 237 13.18 -4.24 8.31
CA GLU A 237 13.54 -3.46 9.50
C GLU A 237 13.76 -4.39 10.72
N VAL A 238 12.78 -5.25 11.01
CA VAL A 238 12.88 -6.21 12.13
C VAL A 238 14.08 -7.14 11.95
N THR A 239 14.29 -7.64 10.73
CA THR A 239 15.41 -8.53 10.41
C THR A 239 16.76 -7.81 10.53
N SER A 240 16.85 -6.54 10.14
CA SER A 240 18.07 -5.73 10.28
C SER A 240 18.43 -5.51 11.75
N GLN A 241 17.45 -5.11 12.57
CA GLN A 241 17.65 -4.94 14.01
C GLN A 241 18.14 -6.24 14.68
N LEU A 242 17.54 -7.38 14.32
CA LEU A 242 17.96 -8.68 14.84
C LEU A 242 19.40 -9.05 14.48
N LYS A 243 19.81 -8.80 13.23
CA LYS A 243 21.18 -9.05 12.77
C LYS A 243 22.18 -8.12 13.49
N GLU A 244 21.84 -6.84 13.66
CA GLU A 244 22.66 -5.86 14.35
C GLU A 244 22.88 -6.24 15.83
N THR A 245 21.82 -6.62 16.55
CA THR A 245 21.94 -7.09 17.96
C THR A 245 22.76 -8.37 18.08
N ALA A 246 22.67 -9.29 17.11
CA ALA A 246 23.45 -10.53 17.11
C ALA A 246 24.97 -10.27 16.95
N THR A 247 25.36 -9.23 16.22
CA THR A 247 26.79 -8.87 16.07
C THR A 247 27.41 -8.21 17.30
N GLY A 248 26.60 -7.57 18.16
CA GLY A 248 27.07 -6.90 19.38
C GLY A 248 27.23 -7.79 20.61
N SER A 249 26.67 -9.02 20.59
CA SER A 249 26.68 -9.92 21.74
C SER A 249 27.90 -10.84 21.76
N SER A 250 29.07 -10.29 22.10
CA SER A 250 30.29 -11.06 22.38
C SER A 250 30.58 -11.19 23.88
N GLU A 251 30.61 -12.45 24.34
CA GLU A 251 31.55 -13.05 25.31
C GLU A 251 31.42 -12.93 26.84
N THR A 252 30.37 -12.36 27.45
CA THR A 252 30.24 -12.53 28.91
C THR A 252 28.94 -13.21 29.32
N GLY A 253 29.05 -14.48 29.73
CA GLY A 253 27.99 -15.31 30.28
C GLY A 253 27.51 -14.82 31.65
N ARG A 254 27.06 -13.56 31.74
CA ARG A 254 26.36 -13.02 32.91
C ARG A 254 24.88 -12.86 32.56
N LEU A 255 24.04 -13.31 33.48
CA LEU A 255 22.57 -13.16 33.50
C LEU A 255 22.13 -11.69 33.71
N THR A 256 22.86 -10.73 33.15
CA THR A 256 22.48 -9.32 33.19
C THR A 256 21.60 -9.03 31.99
N VAL A 257 20.34 -8.67 32.25
CA VAL A 257 19.43 -8.12 31.24
C VAL A 257 20.11 -6.89 30.64
N ASP A 258 20.50 -6.97 29.37
CA ASP A 258 21.07 -5.83 28.64
C ASP A 258 19.94 -4.82 28.36
N PRO A 259 19.98 -3.61 28.96
CA PRO A 259 18.94 -2.61 28.73
C PRO A 259 18.79 -2.24 27.25
N LEU A 260 19.89 -2.30 26.47
CA LEU A 260 19.85 -2.00 25.05
C LEU A 260 19.12 -3.09 24.26
N ALA A 261 19.33 -4.37 24.62
CA ALA A 261 18.60 -5.50 24.05
C ALA A 261 17.11 -5.43 24.36
N GLU A 262 16.72 -5.07 25.59
CA GLU A 262 15.31 -4.89 25.96
C GLU A 262 14.65 -3.73 25.21
N MET A 263 15.35 -2.59 25.08
CA MET A 263 14.87 -1.47 24.27
C MET A 263 14.68 -1.85 22.80
N SER A 264 15.65 -2.55 22.22
CA SER A 264 15.59 -3.01 20.83
C SER A 264 14.43 -3.99 20.62
N LYS A 265 14.20 -4.89 21.58
CA LYS A 265 13.05 -5.80 21.58
C LYS A 265 11.71 -5.04 21.68
N ALA A 266 11.62 -4.06 22.58
CA ALA A 266 10.43 -3.23 22.73
C ALA A 266 10.09 -2.41 21.46
N GLN A 267 11.11 -2.01 20.70
CA GLN A 267 10.94 -1.28 19.43
C GLN A 267 10.40 -2.16 18.30
N ARG A 268 10.84 -3.42 18.19
CA ARG A 268 10.40 -4.34 17.12
C ARG A 268 9.05 -5.01 17.40
N GLU A 269 8.68 -5.17 18.66
CA GLU A 269 7.46 -5.88 19.09
C GLU A 269 6.17 -5.39 18.39
N PRO A 270 5.90 -4.08 18.24
CA PRO A 270 4.72 -3.61 17.49
C PRO A 270 4.76 -4.00 16.00
N MET A 271 5.95 -4.01 15.39
CA MET A 271 6.12 -4.38 13.97
C MET A 271 5.82 -5.87 13.78
N ILE A 272 6.32 -6.72 14.67
CA ILE A 272 6.06 -8.17 14.64
C ILE A 272 4.57 -8.43 14.82
N ARG A 273 3.93 -7.80 15.83
CA ARG A 273 2.49 -7.97 16.09
C ARG A 273 1.62 -7.59 14.90
N ILE A 274 1.89 -6.45 14.25
CA ILE A 274 1.09 -6.04 13.09
C ILE A 274 1.35 -6.95 11.87
N LEU A 275 2.57 -7.45 11.68
CA LEU A 275 2.89 -8.42 10.64
C LEU A 275 2.18 -9.77 10.87
N GLU A 276 2.11 -10.25 12.11
CA GLU A 276 1.35 -11.45 12.46
C GLU A 276 -0.14 -11.25 12.22
N HIS A 277 -0.70 -10.13 12.67
CA HIS A 277 -2.10 -9.78 12.42
C HIS A 277 -2.40 -9.74 10.92
N ILE A 278 -1.59 -9.04 10.12
CA ILE A 278 -1.73 -9.01 8.66
C ILE A 278 -1.69 -10.43 8.09
N ASN A 279 -0.76 -11.28 8.51
CA ASN A 279 -0.65 -12.66 8.01
C ASN A 279 -1.92 -13.48 8.27
N ASP A 280 -2.49 -13.35 9.48
CA ASP A 280 -3.72 -14.01 9.87
C ASP A 280 -4.90 -13.50 9.01
N GLN A 281 -5.03 -12.18 8.85
CA GLN A 281 -6.05 -11.58 7.99
C GLN A 281 -5.91 -12.07 6.54
N MET A 282 -4.69 -12.20 6.03
CA MET A 282 -4.46 -12.71 4.67
C MET A 282 -4.89 -14.16 4.48
N LEU A 283 -4.71 -15.03 5.49
CA LEU A 283 -5.21 -16.40 5.44
C LEU A 283 -6.74 -16.44 5.45
N GLN A 284 -7.39 -15.58 6.25
CA GLN A 284 -8.83 -15.46 6.25
C GLN A 284 -9.37 -14.96 4.90
N ILE A 285 -8.68 -14.03 4.24
CA ILE A 285 -9.01 -13.59 2.88
C ILE A 285 -8.95 -14.76 1.88
N VAL A 286 -7.96 -15.65 2.02
CA VAL A 286 -7.89 -16.88 1.22
C VAL A 286 -9.07 -17.82 1.54
N ALA A 287 -9.45 -17.96 2.81
CA ALA A 287 -10.63 -18.74 3.22
C ALA A 287 -11.96 -18.15 2.70
N LEU A 288 -12.01 -16.86 2.35
CA LEU A 288 -13.15 -16.25 1.67
C LEU A 288 -13.17 -16.51 0.15
N GLY A 289 -12.21 -17.29 -0.38
CA GLY A 289 -12.09 -17.59 -1.80
C GLY A 289 -11.34 -16.52 -2.60
N ILE A 290 -10.77 -15.50 -1.95
CA ILE A 290 -10.01 -14.44 -2.63
C ILE A 290 -8.54 -14.88 -2.74
N ALA A 291 -8.10 -15.17 -3.96
CA ALA A 291 -6.77 -15.72 -4.24
C ALA A 291 -5.63 -14.71 -3.95
N ARG A 292 -5.09 -14.71 -2.72
CA ARG A 292 -3.95 -13.86 -2.28
C ARG A 292 -2.73 -14.63 -1.79
N PHE A 293 -2.49 -15.80 -2.37
CA PHE A 293 -1.46 -16.75 -1.91
C PHE A 293 -0.06 -16.16 -1.79
N LYS A 294 0.40 -15.42 -2.80
CA LYS A 294 1.80 -14.97 -2.90
C LYS A 294 2.25 -14.15 -1.71
N ARG A 295 1.41 -13.19 -1.28
CA ARG A 295 1.72 -12.27 -0.19
C ARG A 295 1.62 -12.95 1.18
N TYR A 296 0.63 -13.83 1.37
CA TYR A 296 0.52 -14.65 2.58
C TYR A 296 1.73 -15.58 2.75
N ILE A 297 2.10 -16.32 1.69
CA ILE A 297 3.26 -17.21 1.70
C ILE A 297 4.54 -16.43 2.00
N PHE A 298 4.73 -15.28 1.33
CA PHE A 298 5.88 -14.42 1.56
C PHE A 298 5.97 -13.95 3.03
N LEU A 299 4.87 -13.42 3.58
CA LEU A 299 4.82 -12.94 4.95
C LEU A 299 5.01 -14.06 5.97
N SER A 300 4.44 -15.25 5.71
CA SER A 300 4.67 -16.43 6.55
C SER A 300 6.14 -16.84 6.61
N VAL A 301 6.88 -16.70 5.49
CA VAL A 301 8.33 -16.95 5.46
C VAL A 301 9.10 -15.86 6.20
N VAL A 302 8.74 -14.58 6.03
CA VAL A 302 9.34 -13.46 6.77
C VAL A 302 9.16 -13.65 8.28
N LEU A 303 7.96 -13.99 8.74
CA LEU A 303 7.70 -14.27 10.16
C LEU A 303 8.49 -15.48 10.66
N CYS A 304 8.66 -16.53 9.85
CA CYS A 304 9.52 -17.66 10.17
C CYS A 304 10.98 -17.23 10.35
N GLN A 305 11.50 -16.39 9.44
CA GLN A 305 12.86 -15.86 9.52
C GLN A 305 13.06 -15.01 10.79
N ILE A 306 12.11 -14.13 11.12
CA ILE A 306 12.13 -13.31 12.33
C ILE A 306 12.22 -14.20 13.57
N ARG A 307 11.33 -15.19 13.71
CA ARG A 307 11.32 -16.13 14.85
C ARG A 307 12.61 -16.94 14.97
N ALA A 308 13.18 -17.37 13.84
CA ALA A 308 14.43 -18.11 13.80
C ALA A 308 15.61 -17.25 14.27
N LEU A 309 15.66 -15.98 13.85
CA LEU A 309 16.66 -15.01 14.30
C LEU A 309 16.50 -14.66 15.78
N GLU A 310 15.27 -14.49 16.28
CA GLU A 310 15.00 -14.28 17.71
C GLU A 310 15.47 -15.46 18.58
N SER A 311 15.39 -16.68 18.04
CA SER A 311 15.85 -17.90 18.71
C SER A 311 17.36 -18.15 18.55
N GLY A 312 18.10 -17.27 17.87
CA GLY A 312 19.54 -17.43 17.62
C GLY A 312 19.88 -18.58 16.65
N THR A 313 18.94 -19.00 15.80
CA THR A 313 19.15 -20.10 14.86
C THR A 313 20.08 -19.66 13.72
N ARG A 314 21.18 -20.39 13.50
CA ARG A 314 22.18 -20.05 12.47
C ARG A 314 21.79 -20.51 11.07
N ASP A 315 21.26 -21.73 10.93
CA ASP A 315 20.81 -22.25 9.63
C ASP A 315 19.29 -22.11 9.47
N ILE A 316 18.89 -21.00 8.87
CA ILE A 316 17.48 -20.61 8.72
C ILE A 316 16.88 -21.19 7.41
N ARG A 317 17.71 -21.61 6.46
CA ARG A 317 17.26 -22.02 5.12
C ARG A 317 16.28 -23.21 5.15
N PRO A 318 16.52 -24.30 5.89
CA PRO A 318 15.57 -25.40 5.98
C PRO A 318 14.22 -24.98 6.59
N LEU A 319 14.24 -24.08 7.58
CA LEU A 319 13.03 -23.56 8.22
C LEU A 319 12.19 -22.73 7.25
N MET A 320 12.81 -21.88 6.44
CA MET A 320 12.11 -21.10 5.43
C MET A 320 11.47 -21.98 4.35
N ILE A 321 12.16 -23.04 3.88
CA ILE A 321 11.58 -23.99 2.92
C ILE A 321 10.35 -24.68 3.52
N LYS A 322 10.45 -25.11 4.78
CA LYS A 322 9.32 -25.71 5.50
C LYS A 322 8.16 -24.71 5.65
N ALA A 323 8.44 -23.45 5.97
CA ALA A 323 7.41 -22.40 6.06
C ALA A 323 6.70 -22.16 4.72
N VAL A 324 7.43 -22.23 3.58
CA VAL A 324 6.82 -22.18 2.25
C VAL A 324 5.86 -23.36 2.06
N GLN A 325 6.27 -24.58 2.40
CA GLN A 325 5.44 -25.78 2.24
C GLN A 325 4.19 -25.72 3.13
N GLU A 326 4.35 -25.33 4.39
CA GLU A 326 3.24 -25.21 5.35
C GLU A 326 2.26 -24.11 4.94
N SER A 327 2.74 -22.95 4.52
CA SER A 327 1.87 -21.86 4.06
C SER A 327 1.09 -22.22 2.80
N VAL A 328 1.69 -22.94 1.84
CA VAL A 328 0.97 -23.47 0.68
C VAL A 328 -0.12 -24.47 1.10
N LYS A 329 0.19 -25.37 2.04
CA LYS A 329 -0.79 -26.30 2.61
C LYS A 329 -1.94 -25.55 3.31
N ASN A 330 -1.64 -24.52 4.08
CA ASN A 330 -2.65 -23.70 4.76
C ASN A 330 -3.58 -23.01 3.76
N CYS A 331 -3.04 -22.44 2.67
CA CYS A 331 -3.84 -21.88 1.58
C CYS A 331 -4.78 -22.92 0.97
N TYR A 332 -4.28 -24.13 0.69
CA TYR A 332 -5.07 -25.21 0.14
C TYR A 332 -6.23 -25.60 1.06
N MET A 333 -5.96 -25.83 2.34
CA MET A 333 -6.98 -26.16 3.34
C MET A 333 -8.02 -25.04 3.48
N ALA A 334 -7.59 -23.78 3.48
CA ALA A 334 -8.48 -22.62 3.56
C ALA A 334 -9.43 -22.55 2.35
N LEU A 335 -8.92 -22.76 1.12
CA LEU A 335 -9.78 -22.82 -0.08
C LEU A 335 -10.75 -23.99 -0.06
N GLN A 336 -10.34 -25.17 0.42
CA GLN A 336 -11.25 -26.31 0.51
C GLN A 336 -12.43 -26.02 1.45
N SER A 337 -12.16 -25.34 2.57
CA SER A 337 -13.21 -24.92 3.51
C SER A 337 -14.19 -23.89 2.91
N SER A 338 -13.77 -23.10 1.93
CA SER A 338 -14.64 -22.13 1.26
C SER A 338 -15.59 -22.79 0.26
N GLN A 339 -15.13 -23.86 -0.40
CA GLN A 339 -15.91 -24.62 -1.39
C GLN A 339 -16.98 -25.51 -0.76
N SER A 340 -16.77 -26.01 0.45
CA SER A 340 -17.76 -26.85 1.16
C SER A 340 -18.94 -26.07 1.74
N VAL A 341 -18.81 -24.75 1.92
CA VAL A 341 -19.84 -23.88 2.48
C VAL A 341 -20.75 -23.26 1.40
N SER A 342 -20.38 -23.38 0.11
CA SER A 342 -21.11 -22.77 -1.01
C SER A 342 -22.01 -23.77 -1.79
N THR A 343 -23.17 -24.11 -1.21
CA THR A 343 -24.42 -24.48 -1.92
C THR A 343 -25.58 -24.33 -0.92
N PRO A 344 -26.68 -23.57 -1.19
CA PRO A 344 -27.33 -23.31 -2.49
C PRO A 344 -27.49 -21.82 -2.88
N GLN A 345 -28.00 -21.65 -4.11
CA GLN A 345 -28.09 -20.47 -4.96
C GLN A 345 -28.82 -19.24 -4.37
N GLY A 346 -28.24 -18.06 -4.62
CA GLY A 346 -28.88 -16.76 -4.45
C GLY A 346 -27.96 -15.75 -3.76
N SER A 347 -27.35 -14.84 -4.54
CA SER A 347 -26.66 -13.59 -4.11
C SER A 347 -25.12 -13.53 -4.14
N ILE A 348 -24.40 -14.50 -4.72
CA ILE A 348 -22.94 -14.36 -5.00
C ILE A 348 -22.64 -14.34 -6.53
N GLU A 349 -23.65 -14.16 -7.38
CA GLU A 349 -23.41 -13.98 -8.83
C GLU A 349 -22.96 -12.56 -9.20
N THR A 350 -23.11 -11.57 -8.30
CA THR A 350 -22.71 -10.18 -8.57
C THR A 350 -21.26 -9.86 -8.21
N LEU A 351 -20.50 -10.80 -7.64
CA LEU A 351 -19.15 -10.56 -7.11
C LEU A 351 -18.02 -11.28 -7.87
N ILE A 352 -18.34 -12.04 -8.91
CA ILE A 352 -17.37 -12.78 -9.71
C ILE A 352 -17.30 -12.15 -11.11
N CYS A 353 -16.56 -11.05 -11.26
CA CYS A 353 -15.97 -10.75 -12.55
C CYS A 353 -14.70 -11.59 -12.70
N THR A 354 -14.90 -12.84 -13.13
CA THR A 354 -14.15 -13.57 -14.17
C THR A 354 -14.44 -15.06 -14.00
N GLU A 355 -15.25 -15.61 -14.91
CA GLU A 355 -15.15 -17.01 -15.26
C GLU A 355 -13.75 -17.27 -15.84
N SER A 356 -13.00 -18.16 -15.22
CA SER A 356 -12.06 -19.02 -15.92
C SER A 356 -11.97 -20.33 -15.14
N PRO A 357 -12.23 -21.49 -15.75
CA PRO A 357 -11.97 -22.78 -15.14
C PRO A 357 -10.47 -23.01 -15.21
N LEU A 358 -9.73 -22.35 -14.33
CA LEU A 358 -8.31 -22.58 -14.19
C LEU A 358 -8.14 -23.91 -13.46
N GLY A 359 -8.03 -24.99 -14.25
CA GLY A 359 -7.43 -26.25 -13.86
C GLY A 359 -5.96 -26.01 -13.51
N ILE A 360 -5.72 -25.36 -12.36
CA ILE A 360 -4.40 -25.19 -11.77
C ILE A 360 -4.15 -26.46 -10.99
N ASP A 361 -3.37 -27.35 -11.59
CA ASP A 361 -2.79 -28.50 -10.92
C ASP A 361 -1.78 -28.00 -9.88
N PHE A 362 -2.24 -27.88 -8.64
CA PHE A 362 -1.43 -27.44 -7.49
C PHE A 362 -0.28 -28.42 -7.20
N ASP A 363 -0.42 -29.71 -7.50
CA ASP A 363 0.65 -30.70 -7.34
C ASP A 363 1.81 -30.43 -8.33
N LEU A 364 1.50 -29.92 -9.52
CA LEU A 364 2.50 -29.48 -10.49
C LEU A 364 3.24 -28.19 -10.04
N MET A 365 2.54 -27.28 -9.36
CA MET A 365 3.12 -26.03 -8.85
C MET A 365 4.04 -26.27 -7.64
N VAL A 366 3.66 -27.22 -6.77
CA VAL A 366 4.43 -27.68 -5.60
C VAL A 366 5.68 -28.45 -6.02
N SER A 367 5.61 -29.32 -7.04
CA SER A 367 6.70 -30.23 -7.39
C SER A 367 7.83 -29.64 -8.24
N ARG A 368 7.58 -28.60 -9.06
CA ARG A 368 8.61 -28.07 -10.01
C ARG A 368 8.99 -26.60 -9.86
N LYS A 369 8.14 -25.76 -9.25
CA LYS A 369 8.38 -24.29 -9.19
C LYS A 369 8.59 -23.74 -7.78
N LEU A 370 8.26 -24.51 -6.74
CA LEU A 370 8.46 -24.11 -5.35
C LEU A 370 9.93 -23.86 -4.97
N PRO A 371 10.92 -24.65 -5.43
CA PRO A 371 12.33 -24.37 -5.16
C PRO A 371 12.80 -23.06 -5.81
N LEU A 372 12.37 -22.77 -7.04
CA LEU A 372 12.74 -21.54 -7.77
C LEU A 372 12.07 -20.28 -7.20
N LEU A 373 10.82 -20.41 -6.74
CA LEU A 373 10.12 -19.34 -6.02
C LEU A 373 10.77 -19.12 -4.65
N ALA A 374 11.05 -20.18 -3.90
CA ALA A 374 11.78 -20.10 -2.64
C ALA A 374 13.16 -19.48 -2.86
N GLU A 375 13.91 -19.86 -3.89
CA GLU A 375 15.23 -19.29 -4.20
C GLU A 375 15.15 -17.80 -4.57
N ARG A 376 14.14 -17.38 -5.36
CA ARG A 376 13.88 -15.95 -5.64
C ARG A 376 13.45 -15.16 -4.39
N PHE A 377 12.63 -15.75 -3.53
CA PHE A 377 12.23 -15.13 -2.26
C PHE A 377 13.41 -15.07 -1.28
N LEU A 378 14.26 -16.08 -1.25
CA LEU A 378 15.49 -16.15 -0.46
C LEU A 378 16.54 -15.15 -0.95
N THR A 379 16.65 -14.89 -2.27
CA THR A 379 17.50 -13.80 -2.79
C THR A 379 17.00 -12.41 -2.41
N LEU A 380 15.68 -12.21 -2.28
CA LEU A 380 15.10 -10.94 -1.83
C LEU A 380 15.24 -10.73 -0.30
N LEU A 381 15.36 -11.80 0.47
CA LEU A 381 15.53 -11.79 1.93
C LEU A 381 17.00 -11.98 2.38
N GLY A 382 17.88 -12.28 1.43
CA GLY A 382 19.26 -12.76 1.66
C GLY A 382 20.36 -11.93 1.00
N SER A 383 20.06 -10.72 0.51
CA SER A 383 21.05 -9.70 0.13
C SER A 383 21.17 -8.65 1.22
#